data_AF-Q2RR40-F1
#
_entry.id   AF-Q2RR40-F1
#
_cell.length_a   1.000
_cell.length_b   1.000
_cell.length_c   1.000
_cell.angle_alpha   90.00
_cell.angle_beta   90.00
_cell.angle_gamma   90.00
#
_symmetry.space_group_name_H-M   'P 1'
#
loop_
_entity.id
_entity.type
_entity.pdbx_description
1 polymer ?
#
loop_
_entity_poly.entity_id
_entity_poly.type
_entity_poly.pdbx_seq_one_letter_code
_entity_poly.pdbx_strand_id
1 'polypeptide(L)'
;MRRSKRTLHVEAMNTLLNNEIISVIKNHDWELLEEVARLAAKDAPLDMAATDPAMFITLRNAITRFHVKGWSQMTPERVHLIAKGLAEPPLLPMG
;
A
#
# COMPACT_ATOMS: atom_id res chain seq x y z
N MET A 1 -19.40 5.33 6.32
CA MET A 1 -19.28 5.92 4.96
C MET A 1 -18.16 5.20 4.24
N ARG A 2 -18.38 4.73 3.00
CA ARG A 2 -17.32 4.11 2.19
C ARG A 2 -16.47 5.24 1.59
N ARG A 3 -15.14 5.16 1.67
CA ARG A 3 -14.27 6.19 1.09
C ARG A 3 -14.52 6.29 -0.41
N SER A 4 -14.36 7.48 -0.98
CA SER A 4 -14.31 7.61 -2.44
C SER A 4 -13.03 6.95 -2.97
N LYS A 5 -13.04 6.47 -4.22
CA LYS A 5 -11.84 5.89 -4.85
C LYS A 5 -10.64 6.86 -4.83
N ARG A 6 -10.90 8.15 -5.06
CA ARG A 6 -9.86 9.20 -5.03
C ARG A 6 -9.28 9.38 -3.63
N THR A 7 -10.13 9.44 -2.62
CA THR A 7 -9.71 9.57 -1.22
C THR A 7 -8.84 8.39 -0.81
N LEU A 8 -9.29 7.17 -1.11
CA LEU A 8 -8.56 5.94 -0.81
C LEU A 8 -7.19 5.90 -1.48
N HIS A 9 -7.11 6.31 -2.75
CA HIS A 9 -5.87 6.36 -3.50
C HIS A 9 -4.84 7.33 -2.89
N VAL A 10 -5.28 8.54 -2.53
CA VAL A 10 -4.42 9.54 -1.89
C VAL A 10 -3.96 9.07 -0.50
N GLU A 11 -4.85 8.49 0.29
CA GLU A 11 -4.49 7.91 1.59
C GLU A 11 -3.46 6.79 1.44
N ALA A 12 -3.65 5.88 0.47
CA ALA A 12 -2.72 4.78 0.23
C ALA A 12 -1.33 5.26 -0.23
N MET A 13 -1.28 6.29 -1.09
CA MET A 13 -0.02 6.95 -1.42
C MET A 13 0.66 7.53 -0.18
N ASN A 14 -0.06 8.30 0.65
CA ASN A 14 0.48 8.88 1.88
C ASN A 14 0.99 7.81 2.84
N THR A 15 0.26 6.71 2.99
CA THR A 15 0.66 5.57 3.81
C THR A 15 1.99 4.95 3.33
N LEU A 16 2.20 4.80 2.02
CA LEU A 16 3.48 4.35 1.47
C LEU A 16 4.60 5.36 1.74
N LEU A 17 4.36 6.64 1.45
CA LEU A 17 5.34 7.72 1.60
C LEU A 17 5.82 7.84 3.05
N ASN A 18 4.89 7.78 4.00
CA ASN A 18 5.14 7.92 5.44
C ASN A 18 5.54 6.61 6.12
N ASN A 19 5.54 5.48 5.38
CA ASN A 19 5.85 4.15 5.92
C ASN A 19 4.91 3.73 7.09
N GLU A 20 3.62 3.98 6.93
CA GLU A 20 2.59 3.79 7.99
C GLU A 20 1.84 2.44 7.89
N ILE A 21 2.36 1.48 7.12
CA ILE A 21 1.70 0.18 6.84
C ILE A 21 1.30 -0.55 8.13
N ILE A 22 2.17 -0.54 9.13
CA ILE A 22 1.92 -1.19 10.42
C ILE A 22 0.72 -0.57 11.14
N SER A 23 0.55 0.76 11.05
CA SER A 23 -0.59 1.47 11.64
C SER A 23 -1.90 1.04 11.00
N VAL A 24 -1.92 0.97 9.67
CA VAL A 24 -3.09 0.50 8.90
C VAL A 24 -3.49 -0.92 9.28
N ILE A 25 -2.50 -1.83 9.40
CA ILE A 25 -2.75 -3.21 9.83
C ILE A 25 -3.29 -3.24 11.26
N LYS A 26 -2.69 -2.51 12.20
CA LYS A 26 -3.14 -2.47 13.61
C LYS A 26 -4.57 -1.95 13.76
N ASN A 27 -4.97 -1.02 12.91
CA ASN A 27 -6.32 -0.46 12.89
C ASN A 27 -7.33 -1.32 12.11
N HIS A 28 -6.92 -2.47 11.57
CA HIS A 28 -7.73 -3.35 10.72
C HIS A 28 -8.38 -2.62 9.53
N ASP A 29 -7.70 -1.61 8.97
CA ASP A 29 -8.21 -0.85 7.83
C ASP A 29 -7.88 -1.58 6.53
N TRP A 30 -8.60 -2.67 6.29
CA TRP A 30 -8.35 -3.55 5.16
C TRP A 30 -8.66 -2.91 3.81
N GLU A 31 -9.59 -1.95 3.76
CA GLU A 31 -9.89 -1.20 2.53
C GLU A 31 -8.68 -0.36 2.10
N LEU A 32 -8.04 0.33 3.06
CA LEU A 32 -6.81 1.09 2.80
C LEU A 32 -5.64 0.17 2.49
N LEU A 33 -5.48 -0.93 3.23
CA LEU A 33 -4.40 -1.88 3.01
C LEU A 33 -4.46 -2.53 1.62
N GLU A 34 -5.66 -2.81 1.12
CA GLU A 34 -5.85 -3.36 -0.23
C GLU A 34 -5.42 -2.36 -1.31
N GLU A 35 -5.76 -1.08 -1.15
CA GLU A 35 -5.33 -0.04 -2.09
C GLU A 35 -3.83 0.21 -2.03
N VAL A 36 -3.21 0.16 -0.85
CA VAL A 36 -1.75 0.21 -0.70
C VAL A 36 -1.08 -0.94 -1.47
N ALA A 37 -1.58 -2.17 -1.27
CA ALA A 37 -1.09 -3.35 -1.99
C ALA A 37 -1.25 -3.20 -3.51
N ARG A 38 -2.38 -2.62 -3.95
CA ARG A 38 -2.67 -2.36 -5.36
C ARG A 38 -1.73 -1.34 -5.97
N LEU A 39 -1.38 -0.29 -5.24
CA LEU A 39 -0.41 0.71 -5.67
C LEU A 39 0.99 0.13 -5.75
N ALA A 40 1.43 -0.58 -4.70
CA ALA A 40 2.74 -1.21 -4.69
C ALA A 40 2.91 -2.21 -5.85
N ALA A 41 1.88 -3.01 -6.15
CA ALA A 41 1.90 -3.94 -7.27
C ALA A 41 1.96 -3.28 -8.66
N LYS A 42 1.41 -2.07 -8.81
CA LYS A 42 1.40 -1.31 -10.08
C LYS A 42 2.64 -0.44 -10.29
N ASP A 43 3.42 -0.20 -9.23
CA ASP A 43 4.52 0.77 -9.20
C ASP A 43 4.06 2.23 -9.46
N ALA A 44 4.98 3.17 -9.37
CA ALA A 44 4.74 4.59 -9.64
C ALA A 44 4.35 4.80 -11.13
N PRO A 45 3.29 5.58 -11.43
CA PRO A 45 2.86 5.83 -12.81
C PRO A 45 3.95 6.51 -13.65
N LEU A 46 4.24 5.98 -14.84
CA LEU A 46 5.29 6.52 -15.72
C LEU A 46 4.99 7.96 -16.20
N ASP A 47 3.73 8.30 -16.44
CA ASP A 47 3.34 9.66 -16.83
C ASP A 47 3.71 10.70 -15.76
N MET A 48 3.74 10.28 -14.48
CA MET A 48 4.19 11.13 -13.39
C MET A 48 5.68 11.50 -13.53
N ALA A 49 6.50 10.64 -14.12
CA ALA A 49 7.92 10.95 -14.35
C ALA A 49 8.09 12.14 -15.31
N ALA A 50 7.12 12.42 -16.18
CA ALA A 50 7.15 13.57 -17.08
C ALA A 50 6.55 14.83 -16.45
N THR A 51 5.48 14.70 -15.65
CA THR A 51 4.78 15.87 -15.07
C THR A 51 5.35 16.32 -13.72
N ASP A 52 5.82 15.38 -12.90
CA ASP A 52 6.41 15.62 -11.58
C ASP A 52 7.48 14.55 -11.27
N PRO A 53 8.71 14.72 -11.79
CA PRO A 53 9.79 13.76 -11.60
C PRO A 53 10.16 13.55 -10.13
N ALA A 54 10.04 14.58 -9.29
CA ALA A 54 10.39 14.52 -7.88
C ALA A 54 9.42 13.62 -7.11
N MET A 55 8.11 13.78 -7.36
CA MET A 55 7.09 12.92 -6.77
C MET A 55 7.20 11.48 -7.28
N PHE A 56 7.48 11.28 -8.57
CA PHE A 56 7.72 9.95 -9.13
C PHE A 56 8.85 9.20 -8.42
N ILE A 57 10.02 9.84 -8.27
CA ILE A 57 11.18 9.25 -7.57
C ILE A 57 10.82 8.93 -6.11
N THR A 58 10.14 9.86 -5.44
CA THR A 58 9.76 9.71 -4.03
C THR A 58 8.82 8.52 -3.83
N LEU A 59 7.79 8.42 -4.66
CA LEU A 59 6.82 7.31 -4.62
C LEU A 59 7.48 5.98 -4.94
N ARG A 60 8.31 5.93 -6.00
CA ARG A 60 9.02 4.70 -6.37
C ARG A 60 9.97 4.22 -5.28
N ASN A 61 10.66 5.13 -4.61
CA ASN A 61 11.49 4.82 -3.46
C ASN A 61 10.66 4.30 -2.27
N ALA A 62 9.47 4.85 -2.04
CA ALA A 62 8.55 4.35 -1.01
C ALA A 62 8.06 2.92 -1.30
N ILE A 63 7.68 2.63 -2.55
CA ILE A 63 7.29 1.28 -3.00
C ILE A 63 8.48 0.32 -2.89
N THR A 64 9.68 0.77 -3.24
CA THR A 64 10.89 -0.06 -3.07
C THR A 64 11.12 -0.41 -1.60
N ARG A 65 10.99 0.56 -0.68
CA ARG A 65 11.07 0.28 0.77
C ARG A 65 9.99 -0.69 1.23
N PHE A 66 8.77 -0.57 0.71
CA PHE A 66 7.69 -1.52 0.99
C PHE A 66 8.12 -2.96 0.64
N HIS A 67 8.65 -3.18 -0.55
CA HIS A 67 9.14 -4.51 -0.95
C HIS A 67 10.33 -5.00 -0.13
N VAL A 68 11.32 -4.13 0.11
CA VAL A 68 12.54 -4.47 0.88
C VAL A 68 12.20 -4.84 2.34
N LYS A 69 11.15 -4.25 2.91
CA LYS A 69 10.65 -4.60 4.26
C LYS A 69 9.87 -5.92 4.31
N GLY A 70 9.79 -6.67 3.21
CA GLY A 70 9.13 -7.98 3.16
C GLY A 70 7.63 -7.90 2.89
N TRP A 71 7.08 -6.73 2.59
CA TRP A 71 5.65 -6.59 2.28
C TRP A 71 5.27 -7.06 0.88
N SER A 72 6.19 -7.59 0.08
CA SER A 72 5.91 -8.09 -1.28
C SER A 72 4.85 -9.19 -1.35
N GLN A 73 4.63 -9.91 -0.25
CA GLN A 73 3.57 -10.93 -0.14
C GLN A 73 2.19 -10.32 0.19
N MET A 74 2.11 -9.00 0.40
CA MET A 74 0.86 -8.30 0.67
C MET A 74 0.23 -7.86 -0.65
N THR A 75 -0.39 -8.81 -1.34
CA THR A 75 -1.14 -8.54 -2.58
C THR A 75 -2.60 -8.14 -2.25
N PRO A 76 -3.28 -7.39 -3.15
CA PRO A 76 -4.69 -7.03 -2.95
C PRO A 76 -5.58 -8.24 -2.67
N GLU A 77 -5.35 -9.35 -3.37
CA GLU A 77 -6.12 -10.59 -3.22
C GLU A 77 -5.95 -11.18 -1.83
N ARG A 78 -4.72 -11.18 -1.30
CA ARG A 78 -4.45 -11.67 0.05
C ARG A 78 -5.07 -10.79 1.12
N VAL A 79 -4.99 -9.46 0.95
CA VAL A 79 -5.65 -8.52 1.87
C VAL A 79 -7.16 -8.74 1.87
N HIS A 80 -7.78 -8.93 0.69
CA HIS A 80 -9.20 -9.24 0.58
C HIS A 80 -9.60 -10.55 1.27
N LEU A 81 -8.77 -11.59 1.17
CA LEU A 81 -9.00 -12.86 1.88
C LEU A 81 -8.92 -12.68 3.41
N ILE A 82 -7.94 -11.93 3.91
CA ILE A 82 -7.81 -11.59 5.34
C ILE A 82 -9.02 -10.79 5.82
N ALA A 83 -9.45 -9.80 5.04
CA ALA A 83 -10.61 -8.97 5.35
C ALA A 83 -11.90 -9.78 5.49
N LYS A 84 -12.00 -10.90 4.76
CA LYS A 84 -13.10 -11.86 4.83
C LYS A 84 -12.94 -12.94 5.92
N GLY A 85 -11.83 -12.94 6.65
CA GLY A 85 -11.50 -13.99 7.62
C GLY A 85 -11.20 -15.35 6.98
N LEU A 86 -10.86 -15.36 5.68
CA LEU A 86 -10.60 -16.59 4.90
C LEU A 86 -9.11 -16.94 4.83
N ALA A 87 -8.24 -16.11 5.43
CA ALA A 87 -6.80 -16.33 5.51
C ALA A 87 -6.24 -15.77 6.81
N GLU A 88 -5.21 -16.42 7.35
CA GLU A 88 -4.44 -15.87 8.47
C GLU A 88 -3.63 -14.64 8.01
N PRO A 89 -3.57 -13.57 8.81
CA PRO A 89 -2.74 -12.42 8.50
C PRO A 89 -1.27 -12.85 8.45
N PRO A 90 -0.47 -12.34 7.49
CA PRO A 90 0.95 -12.66 7.44
C PRO A 90 1.60 -12.23 8.76
N LEU A 91 2.54 -13.06 9.25
CA LEU A 91 3.44 -12.66 10.33
C LEU A 91 4.03 -11.30 9.96
N LEU A 92 3.77 -10.28 10.79
CA LEU A 92 4.35 -8.96 10.59
C LEU A 92 5.86 -9.14 10.40
N PRO A 93 6.49 -8.51 9.40
CA PRO A 93 7.93 -8.59 9.23
C PRO A 93 8.56 -8.19 10.56
N MET A 94 9.38 -9.09 11.10
CA MET A 94 10.14 -8.87 12.33
C MET A 94 11.11 -7.73 12.05
N GLY A 95 10.70 -6.52 12.40
CA GLY A 95 11.50 -5.30 12.36
C GLY A 95 12.12 -5.03 13.72
#